data_AF-A0A6N8ZD36-F1
#
_entry.id   AF-A0A6N8ZD36-F1
#
_cell.length_a   1.000
_cell.length_b   1.000
_cell.length_c   1.000
_cell.angle_alpha   90.00
_cell.angle_beta   90.00
_cell.angle_gamma   90.00
#
_symmetry.space_group_name_H-M   'P 1'
#
loop_
_entity.id
_entity.type
_entity.pdbx_description
1 polymer ?
#
loop_
_entity_poly.entity_id
_entity_poly.type
_entity_poly.pdbx_seq_one_letter_code
_entity_poly.pdbx_strand_id
1 'polypeptide(L)'
;MSLPNGERDPWELRTGILNIPTRLIRWFSAIFTAAWLILTAVTSYNSANAQVGASWDSLIVGIVNAGAPNIGLALPTAYILTEVIDMVLGAWYRQRTRARAREEGLEEGRKEGRKEGREEGHQQGMLEQQERWLQWLERRRAAESNGAPFDEPPPDLNGEHPTQE
;
A
#
# COMPACT_ATOMS: atom_id res chain seq x y z
N MET A 1 -10.14 -12.75 24.52
CA MET A 1 -8.90 -11.99 24.79
C MET A 1 -8.14 -11.90 23.48
N SER A 2 -8.45 -10.87 22.70
CA SER A 2 -7.97 -10.65 21.33
C SER A 2 -6.79 -9.69 21.40
N LEU A 3 -5.63 -10.13 20.91
CA LEU A 3 -4.43 -9.27 20.91
C LEU A 3 -4.63 -8.09 19.94
N PRO A 4 -4.26 -6.87 20.34
CA PRO A 4 -4.37 -5.69 19.50
C PRO A 4 -3.31 -5.72 18.40
N ASN A 5 -3.77 -5.47 17.17
CA ASN A 5 -3.02 -5.14 15.96
C ASN A 5 -1.54 -5.51 15.94
N GLY A 6 -1.23 -6.60 15.23
CA GLY A 6 0.12 -6.91 14.80
C GLY A 6 0.73 -5.76 13.99
N GLU A 7 1.57 -4.98 14.65
CA GLU A 7 2.63 -4.21 14.02
C GLU A 7 3.47 -5.20 13.22
N ARG A 8 3.23 -5.24 11.91
CA ARG A 8 4.13 -5.91 11.00
C ARG A 8 5.34 -5.01 10.87
N ASP A 9 6.46 -5.51 11.38
CA ASP A 9 7.80 -4.96 11.21
C ASP A 9 7.98 -4.26 9.84
N PRO A 10 8.23 -2.94 9.80
CA PRO A 10 8.32 -2.17 8.53
C PRO A 10 9.47 -2.62 7.62
N TRP A 11 10.32 -3.53 8.07
CA TRP A 11 11.38 -4.16 7.29
C TRP A 11 10.94 -5.43 6.52
N GLU A 12 9.72 -5.94 6.72
CA GLU A 12 9.14 -7.09 6.00
C GLU A 12 8.35 -6.69 4.73
N LEU A 13 8.84 -5.72 3.96
CA LEU A 13 8.26 -5.40 2.65
C LEU A 13 8.62 -6.49 1.62
N ARG A 14 7.78 -7.53 1.57
CA ARG A 14 7.81 -8.59 0.55
C ARG A 14 7.35 -8.02 -0.80
N THR A 15 8.14 -8.20 -1.85
CA THR A 15 7.75 -7.88 -3.22
C THR A 15 6.76 -8.96 -3.70
N GLY A 16 5.50 -8.57 -3.93
CA GLY A 16 4.37 -9.48 -4.10
C GLY A 16 4.36 -10.34 -5.37
N ILE A 17 5.45 -10.41 -6.13
CA ILE A 17 5.51 -11.17 -7.38
C ILE A 17 6.34 -12.46 -7.23
N LEU A 18 7.32 -12.52 -6.32
CA LEU A 18 8.18 -13.70 -6.13
C LEU A 18 8.53 -14.03 -4.66
N ASN A 19 7.98 -13.33 -3.67
CA ASN A 19 8.29 -13.54 -2.25
C ASN A 19 9.81 -13.47 -1.93
N ILE A 20 10.57 -12.73 -2.74
CA ILE A 20 12.02 -12.56 -2.53
C ILE A 20 12.21 -11.35 -1.62
N PRO A 21 12.84 -11.50 -0.44
CA PRO A 21 13.10 -10.37 0.43
C PRO A 21 14.05 -9.39 -0.26
N THR A 22 13.76 -8.09 -0.20
CA THR A 22 14.50 -7.01 -0.86
C THR A 22 16.00 -7.00 -0.54
N ARG A 23 16.38 -7.50 0.65
CA ARG A 23 17.77 -7.75 1.03
C ARG A 23 18.49 -8.66 0.05
N LEU A 24 17.87 -9.77 -0.37
CA LEU A 24 18.49 -10.71 -1.30
C LEU A 24 18.76 -10.04 -2.65
N ILE A 25 17.83 -9.22 -3.16
CA ILE A 25 18.02 -8.49 -4.43
C ILE A 25 19.25 -7.58 -4.36
N ARG A 26 19.41 -6.81 -3.26
CA ARG A 26 20.59 -5.95 -3.05
C ARG A 26 21.88 -6.76 -2.97
N TRP A 27 21.86 -7.89 -2.25
CA TRP A 27 23.00 -8.79 -2.15
C TRP A 27 23.37 -9.39 -3.51
N PHE A 28 22.39 -9.87 -4.28
CA PHE A 28 22.64 -10.42 -5.62
C PHE A 28 23.18 -9.37 -6.57
N SER A 29 22.64 -8.14 -6.56
CA SER A 29 23.17 -7.05 -7.37
C SER A 29 24.61 -6.70 -6.98
N ALA A 30 24.92 -6.59 -5.68
CA ALA A 30 26.27 -6.31 -5.21
C ALA A 30 27.26 -7.43 -5.57
N ILE A 31 26.87 -8.69 -5.41
CA ILE A 31 27.67 -9.86 -5.79
C ILE A 31 27.89 -9.87 -7.31
N PHE A 32 26.85 -9.60 -8.10
CA PHE A 32 26.94 -9.55 -9.55
C PHE A 32 27.88 -8.43 -10.02
N THR A 33 27.75 -7.22 -9.47
CA THR A 33 28.64 -6.10 -9.79
C THR A 33 30.08 -6.40 -9.38
N ALA A 34 30.30 -6.98 -8.19
CA ALA A 34 31.64 -7.37 -7.76
C ALA A 34 32.24 -8.45 -8.66
N ALA A 35 31.47 -9.47 -9.03
CA ALA A 35 31.92 -10.52 -9.95
C ALA A 35 32.25 -9.96 -11.34
N TRP A 36 31.44 -9.01 -11.84
CA TRP A 36 31.70 -8.32 -13.10
C TRP A 36 32.99 -7.50 -13.04
N LEU A 37 33.21 -6.73 -11.96
CA LEU A 37 34.45 -5.97 -11.76
C LEU A 37 35.68 -6.89 -11.67
N ILE A 38 35.59 -8.01 -10.96
CA ILE A 38 36.67 -9.00 -10.86
C ILE A 38 36.97 -9.59 -12.24
N LEU A 39 35.94 -9.99 -13.00
CA LEU A 39 36.12 -10.53 -14.34
C LEU A 39 36.81 -9.52 -15.26
N THR A 40 36.37 -8.26 -15.26
CA THR A 40 37.02 -7.19 -16.04
C THR A 40 38.48 -7.01 -15.63
N ALA A 41 38.79 -6.95 -14.33
CA ALA A 41 40.16 -6.81 -13.83
C ALA A 41 41.06 -8.00 -14.23
N VAL A 42 40.56 -9.23 -14.16
CA VAL A 42 41.31 -10.43 -14.57
C VAL A 42 41.57 -10.43 -16.08
N THR A 43 40.58 -10.04 -16.89
CA THR A 43 40.77 -9.93 -18.34
C THR A 43 41.79 -8.85 -18.71
N SER A 44 41.79 -7.70 -18.01
CA SER A 44 42.78 -6.65 -18.18
C SER A 44 44.19 -7.07 -17.73
N TYR A 45 44.30 -7.88 -16.66
CA TYR A 45 45.58 -8.39 -16.17
C TYR A 45 46.20 -9.41 -17.13
N ASN A 46 45.39 -10.35 -17.64
CA ASN A 46 45.86 -11.38 -18.56
C ASN A 46 46.28 -10.78 -19.92
N SER A 47 45.59 -9.73 -20.38
CA SER A 47 46.00 -9.03 -21.61
C SER A 47 47.30 -8.24 -21.44
N ALA A 48 47.54 -7.66 -20.25
CA ALA A 48 48.78 -6.95 -19.94
C ALA A 48 50.00 -7.90 -19.85
N ASN A 49 49.84 -9.08 -19.25
CA ASN A 49 50.93 -10.04 -19.10
C ASN A 49 51.29 -10.80 -20.39
N ALA A 50 50.37 -10.90 -21.35
CA ALA A 50 50.65 -11.50 -22.66
C ALA A 50 51.60 -10.66 -23.54
N GLN A 51 51.98 -9.46 -23.09
CA GLN A 51 52.68 -8.45 -23.90
C GLN A 51 53.91 -7.83 -23.20
N VAL A 52 54.70 -8.63 -22.48
CA VAL A 52 56.03 -8.17 -22.00
C VAL A 52 56.96 -8.03 -23.21
N GLY A 53 57.05 -6.81 -23.75
CA GLY A 53 57.84 -6.43 -24.94
C GLY A 53 57.12 -5.53 -25.94
N ALA A 54 55.85 -5.19 -25.71
CA ALA A 54 54.99 -4.53 -26.69
C ALA A 54 55.06 -2.98 -26.57
N SER A 55 55.15 -2.27 -27.70
CA SER A 55 55.18 -0.80 -27.76
C SER A 55 53.82 -0.19 -27.38
N TRP A 56 53.79 1.11 -27.02
CA TRP A 56 52.56 1.83 -26.66
C TRP A 56 51.42 1.66 -27.68
N ASP A 57 51.72 1.58 -28.98
CA ASP A 57 50.73 1.35 -30.04
C ASP A 57 50.11 -0.05 -29.97
N SER A 58 50.90 -1.08 -29.65
CA SER A 58 50.40 -2.45 -29.50
C SER A 58 49.58 -2.68 -28.23
N LEU A 59 49.80 -1.85 -27.20
CA LEU A 59 49.03 -1.85 -25.96
C LEU A 59 47.64 -1.22 -26.19
N ILE A 60 47.57 -0.11 -26.95
CA ILE A 60 46.29 0.50 -27.36
C ILE A 60 45.51 -0.43 -28.29
N VAL A 61 46.16 -1.03 -29.30
CA VAL A 61 45.52 -2.01 -30.19
C VAL A 61 45.13 -3.28 -29.43
N GLY A 62 45.90 -3.69 -28.42
CA GLY A 62 45.58 -4.81 -27.54
C GLY A 62 44.36 -4.55 -26.64
N ILE A 63 44.24 -3.36 -26.06
CA ILE A 63 43.06 -2.93 -25.30
C ILE A 63 41.84 -2.78 -26.21
N VAL A 64 42.01 -2.21 -27.41
CA VAL A 64 40.94 -2.05 -28.39
C VAL A 64 40.49 -3.41 -28.96
N ASN A 65 41.40 -4.35 -29.23
CA ASN A 65 41.05 -5.69 -29.71
C ASN A 65 40.60 -6.65 -28.61
N ALA A 66 41.06 -6.52 -27.36
CA ALA A 66 40.52 -7.26 -26.21
C ALA A 66 39.20 -6.67 -25.73
N GLY A 67 38.98 -5.37 -25.96
CA GLY A 67 37.74 -4.66 -25.73
C GLY A 67 36.70 -4.86 -26.85
N ALA A 68 37.11 -5.02 -28.10
CA ALA A 68 36.20 -5.16 -29.25
C ALA A 68 35.18 -6.31 -29.15
N PRO A 69 35.54 -7.55 -28.74
CA PRO A 69 34.54 -8.60 -28.51
C PRO A 69 33.69 -8.34 -27.26
N ASN A 70 34.22 -7.58 -26.29
CA ASN A 70 33.49 -7.18 -25.10
C ASN A 70 32.52 -6.01 -25.35
N ILE A 71 32.78 -5.11 -26.32
CA ILE A 71 31.83 -4.07 -26.75
C ILE A 71 30.59 -4.70 -27.41
N GLY A 72 30.80 -5.79 -28.17
CA GLY A 72 29.71 -6.58 -28.76
C GLY A 72 28.78 -7.23 -27.72
N LEU A 73 29.28 -7.55 -26.53
CA LEU A 73 28.49 -8.06 -25.40
C LEU A 73 28.03 -6.95 -24.43
N ALA A 74 28.77 -5.85 -24.34
CA ALA A 74 28.45 -4.71 -23.47
C ALA A 74 27.11 -4.08 -23.87
N LEU A 75 26.85 -3.90 -25.17
CA LEU A 75 25.60 -3.32 -25.64
C LEU A 75 24.37 -4.20 -25.31
N PRO A 76 24.37 -5.52 -25.60
CA PRO A 76 23.31 -6.44 -25.15
C PRO A 76 23.15 -6.47 -23.63
N THR A 77 24.25 -6.50 -22.86
CA THR A 77 24.16 -6.51 -21.39
C THR A 77 23.60 -5.22 -20.81
N ALA A 78 23.98 -4.06 -21.38
CA ALA A 78 23.40 -2.77 -21.00
C ALA A 78 21.90 -2.74 -21.31
N TYR A 79 21.49 -3.23 -22.48
CA TYR A 79 20.08 -3.34 -22.84
C TYR A 79 19.29 -4.27 -21.91
N ILE A 80 19.83 -5.44 -21.56
CA ILE A 80 19.20 -6.34 -20.59
C ILE A 80 19.11 -5.68 -19.21
N LEU A 81 20.14 -4.93 -18.79
CA LEU A 81 20.11 -4.20 -17.52
C LEU A 81 19.03 -3.11 -17.52
N THR A 82 18.83 -2.38 -18.62
CA THR A 82 17.77 -1.37 -18.71
C THR A 82 16.38 -2.00 -18.62
N GLU A 83 16.14 -3.12 -19.30
CA GLU A 83 14.85 -3.84 -19.22
C GLU A 83 14.59 -4.39 -17.80
N VAL A 84 15.63 -4.90 -17.13
CA VAL A 84 15.52 -5.34 -15.72
C VAL A 84 15.19 -4.16 -14.81
N ILE A 85 15.84 -3.01 -15.01
CA ILE A 85 15.57 -1.78 -14.25
C ILE A 85 14.12 -1.33 -14.47
N ASP A 86 13.65 -1.27 -15.71
CA ASP A 86 12.28 -0.86 -16.04
C ASP A 86 11.24 -1.84 -15.48
N MET A 87 11.53 -3.15 -15.51
CA MET A 87 10.67 -4.15 -14.89
C MET A 87 10.56 -3.96 -13.37
N VAL A 88 11.70 -3.73 -12.69
CA VAL A 88 11.74 -3.53 -11.23
C VAL A 88 11.08 -2.21 -10.84
N LEU A 89 11.41 -1.11 -11.52
CA LEU A 89 10.81 0.21 -11.28
C LEU A 89 9.33 0.21 -11.61
N GLY A 90 8.92 -0.40 -12.72
CA GLY A 90 7.52 -0.52 -13.12
C GLY A 90 6.70 -1.36 -12.13
N ALA A 91 7.26 -2.47 -11.63
CA ALA A 91 6.62 -3.27 -10.57
C ALA A 91 6.48 -2.47 -9.27
N TRP A 92 7.53 -1.74 -8.88
CA TRP A 92 7.51 -0.88 -7.69
C TRP A 92 6.47 0.25 -7.82
N TYR A 93 6.41 0.94 -8.96
CA TYR A 93 5.41 1.97 -9.23
C TYR A 93 3.99 1.41 -9.16
N ARG A 94 3.73 0.27 -9.83
CA ARG A 94 2.42 -0.40 -9.79
C ARG A 94 2.01 -0.82 -8.38
N GLN A 95 2.95 -1.28 -7.56
CA GLN A 95 2.66 -1.63 -6.17
C GLN A 95 2.28 -0.38 -5.36
N ARG A 96 3.00 0.74 -5.56
CA ARG A 96 2.74 1.99 -4.85
C ARG A 96 1.41 2.64 -5.27
N THR A 97 1.06 2.60 -6.55
CA THR A 97 -0.23 3.12 -7.01
C THR A 97 -1.40 2.28 -6.50
N ARG A 98 -1.27 0.94 -6.47
CA ARG A 98 -2.29 0.06 -5.87
C ARG A 98 -2.46 0.29 -4.36
N ALA A 99 -1.38 0.57 -3.64
CA ALA A 99 -1.46 0.89 -2.22
C ALA A 99 -2.24 2.18 -1.99
N ARG A 100 -1.93 3.25 -2.74
CA ARG A 100 -2.67 4.52 -2.69
C ARG A 100 -4.14 4.36 -3.04
N ALA A 101 -4.45 3.66 -4.13
CA ALA A 101 -5.84 3.42 -4.54
C ALA A 101 -6.64 2.64 -3.48
N ARG A 102 -6.00 1.73 -2.73
CA ARG A 102 -6.65 1.04 -1.61
C ARG A 102 -6.86 1.96 -0.41
N GLU A 103 -5.90 2.82 -0.08
CA GLU A 103 -6.05 3.80 0.99
C GLU A 103 -7.16 4.79 0.68
N GLU A 104 -7.18 5.35 -0.53
CA GLU A 104 -8.23 6.24 -1.02
C GLU A 104 -9.60 5.56 -1.00
N GLY A 105 -9.72 4.34 -1.54
CA GLY A 105 -10.99 3.59 -1.50
C GLY A 105 -11.46 3.22 -0.09
N LEU A 106 -10.54 2.95 0.83
CA LEU A 106 -10.88 2.72 2.25
C LEU A 106 -11.32 4.00 2.95
N GLU A 107 -10.73 5.14 2.60
CA GLU A 107 -11.11 6.44 3.17
C GLU A 107 -12.48 6.89 2.66
N GLU A 108 -12.74 6.75 1.35
CA GLU A 108 -14.04 7.01 0.74
C GLU A 108 -15.11 6.09 1.32
N GLY A 109 -14.87 4.77 1.36
CA GLY A 109 -15.83 3.83 1.98
C GLY A 109 -16.10 4.12 3.45
N ARG A 110 -15.11 4.60 4.21
CA ARG A 110 -15.31 5.05 5.60
C ARG A 110 -16.10 6.35 5.73
N LYS A 111 -16.04 7.24 4.73
CA LYS A 111 -16.81 8.48 4.70
C LYS A 111 -18.27 8.19 4.32
N GLU A 112 -18.48 7.39 3.28
CA GLU A 112 -19.81 6.96 2.85
C GLU A 112 -20.52 6.15 3.94
N GLY A 113 -19.88 5.13 4.50
CA GLY A 113 -20.49 4.33 5.58
C GLY A 113 -20.82 5.14 6.85
N ARG A 114 -20.06 6.21 7.13
CA ARG A 114 -20.39 7.13 8.23
C ARG A 114 -21.58 8.03 7.90
N LYS A 115 -21.78 8.37 6.63
CA LYS A 115 -22.90 9.18 6.19
C LYS A 115 -24.18 8.35 6.19
N GLU A 116 -24.15 7.16 5.58
CA GLU A 116 -25.27 6.23 5.57
C GLU A 116 -25.69 5.83 6.99
N GLY A 117 -24.74 5.45 7.86
CA GLY A 117 -25.06 5.09 9.24
C GLY A 117 -25.68 6.23 10.07
N ARG A 118 -25.37 7.50 9.74
CA ARG A 118 -26.02 8.66 10.40
C ARG A 118 -27.43 8.88 9.86
N GLU A 119 -27.63 8.73 8.55
CA GLU A 119 -28.95 8.88 7.93
C GLU A 119 -29.90 7.77 8.38
N GLU A 120 -29.46 6.52 8.41
CA GLU A 120 -30.24 5.39 8.93
C GLU A 120 -30.56 5.56 10.42
N GLY A 121 -29.57 5.94 11.23
CA GLY A 121 -29.78 6.19 12.66
C GLY A 121 -30.75 7.35 12.91
N HIS A 122 -30.70 8.40 12.09
CA HIS A 122 -31.64 9.51 12.20
C HIS A 122 -33.07 9.10 11.80
N GLN A 123 -33.23 8.33 10.72
CA GLN A 123 -34.53 7.82 10.31
C GLN A 123 -35.15 6.88 11.36
N GLN A 124 -34.36 5.97 11.92
CA GLN A 124 -34.82 5.09 13.00
C GLN A 124 -35.22 5.90 14.23
N GLY A 125 -34.42 6.89 14.65
CA GLY A 125 -34.76 7.76 15.78
C GLY A 125 -36.06 8.54 15.58
N MET A 126 -36.30 9.04 14.35
CA MET A 126 -37.54 9.73 14.01
C MET A 126 -38.77 8.81 14.06
N LEU A 127 -38.64 7.57 13.57
CA LEU A 127 -39.72 6.57 13.64
C LEU A 127 -40.05 6.20 15.08
N GLU A 128 -39.04 5.96 15.91
CA GLU A 128 -39.23 5.65 17.34
C GLU A 128 -39.87 6.81 18.12
N GLN A 129 -39.53 8.06 17.78
CA GLN A 129 -40.21 9.22 18.36
C GLN A 129 -41.67 9.29 17.92
N GLN A 130 -41.94 9.06 16.63
CA GLN A 130 -43.29 9.09 16.08
C GLN A 130 -44.17 8.00 16.70
N GLU A 131 -43.66 6.78 16.89
CA GLU A 131 -44.37 5.71 17.59
C GLU A 131 -44.68 6.08 19.04
N ARG A 132 -43.70 6.62 19.79
CA ARG A 132 -43.92 7.08 21.16
C ARG A 132 -45.00 8.16 21.25
N TRP A 133 -45.00 9.10 20.30
CA TRP A 133 -46.00 10.15 20.21
C TRP A 133 -47.41 9.61 19.91
N LEU A 134 -47.51 8.66 18.98
CA LEU A 134 -48.78 8.00 18.64
C LEU A 134 -49.34 7.21 19.84
N GLN A 135 -48.49 6.47 20.54
CA GLN A 135 -48.90 5.75 21.76
C GLN A 135 -49.39 6.70 22.86
N TRP A 136 -48.72 7.83 23.06
CA TRP A 136 -49.17 8.85 24.01
C TRP A 136 -50.53 9.44 23.60
N LEU A 137 -50.73 9.77 22.32
CA LEU A 137 -52.02 10.26 21.81
C LEU A 137 -53.14 9.23 21.99
N GLU A 138 -52.85 7.95 21.80
CA GLU A 138 -53.81 6.86 22.00
C GLU A 138 -54.23 6.76 23.47
N ARG A 139 -53.28 6.79 24.42
CA ARG A 139 -53.57 6.82 25.85
C ARG A 139 -54.40 8.04 26.25
N ARG A 140 -54.06 9.21 25.70
CA ARG A 140 -54.81 10.45 25.94
C ARG A 140 -56.26 10.36 25.47
N ARG A 141 -56.50 9.87 24.24
CA ARG A 141 -57.86 9.68 23.71
C ARG A 141 -58.66 8.67 24.54
N ALA A 142 -58.01 7.59 25.00
CA ALA A 142 -58.66 6.59 25.84
C ALA A 142 -59.06 7.16 27.22
N ALA A 143 -58.24 8.05 27.81
CA ALA A 143 -58.60 8.74 29.05
C ALA A 143 -59.80 9.69 28.83
N GLU A 144 -59.79 10.44 27.72
CA GLU A 144 -60.88 11.34 27.33
C GLU A 144 -62.20 10.59 27.10
N SER A 145 -62.19 9.44 26.42
CA SER A 145 -63.40 8.64 26.21
C SER A 145 -63.97 8.04 27.49
N ASN A 146 -63.14 7.83 28.51
CA ASN A 146 -63.54 7.30 29.81
C ASN A 146 -63.89 8.41 30.83
N GLY A 147 -63.73 9.68 30.47
CA GLY A 147 -63.94 10.82 31.37
C GLY A 147 -62.94 10.91 32.53
N ALA A 148 -61.78 10.27 32.40
CA ALA A 148 -60.71 10.31 33.39
C ALA A 148 -59.74 11.48 33.09
N PRO A 149 -59.20 12.17 34.12
CA PRO A 149 -58.13 13.14 33.91
C PRO A 149 -56.86 12.46 33.36
N PHE A 150 -56.11 13.16 32.49
CA PHE A 150 -54.89 12.67 31.87
C PHE A 150 -53.72 13.61 32.18
N ASP A 151 -52.91 13.24 33.16
CA ASP A 151 -51.80 14.05 33.68
C ASP A 151 -50.41 13.59 33.17
N GLU A 152 -50.37 12.66 32.21
CA GLU A 152 -49.11 12.15 31.65
C GLU A 152 -48.50 13.21 30.70
N PRO A 153 -47.29 13.72 30.98
CA PRO A 153 -46.66 14.71 30.12
C PRO A 153 -46.40 14.14 28.71
N PRO A 154 -46.45 14.98 27.66
CA PRO A 154 -46.11 14.54 26.31
C PRO A 154 -44.67 14.02 26.27
N PRO A 155 -44.38 12.96 25.49
CA PRO A 155 -43.03 12.45 25.36
C PRO A 155 -42.13 13.55 24.77
N ASP A 156 -40.94 13.70 25.35
CA ASP A 156 -40.00 14.72 24.92
C ASP A 156 -39.55 14.48 23.47
N LEU A 157 -39.78 15.48 22.62
CA LEU A 157 -39.39 15.48 21.21
C LEU A 157 -37.88 15.67 21.03
N ASN A 158 -37.19 16.16 22.05
CA ASN A 158 -35.76 16.44 21.99
C ASN A 158 -34.90 15.24 22.40
N GLY A 159 -35.52 14.16 22.91
CA GLY A 159 -34.81 12.95 23.32
C GLY A 159 -33.89 13.17 24.52
N GLU A 160 -34.09 14.23 25.30
CA GLU A 160 -33.39 14.38 26.57
C GLU A 160 -33.98 13.34 27.51
N HIS A 161 -33.27 12.23 27.68
CA HIS A 161 -33.56 11.28 28.74
C HIS A 161 -33.62 12.08 30.04
N PRO A 162 -34.74 12.05 30.79
CA PRO A 162 -34.76 12.66 32.11
C PRO A 162 -33.64 11.98 32.89
N THR A 163 -32.59 12.75 33.19
CA THR A 163 -31.51 12.32 34.08
C THR A 163 -32.19 11.92 35.37
N GLN A 164 -32.30 10.62 35.61
CA GLN A 164 -32.78 10.10 36.88
C GLN A 164 -31.71 10.47 37.90
N GLU A 165 -31.98 11.52 38.67
CA GLU A 165 -31.26 11.85 39.91
C GLU A 165 -31.56 10.83 41.01
#